data_AF-A0AAV5JJ45-F1
#
_entry.id   AF-A0AAV5JJ45-F1
#
_cell.length_a   1.000
_cell.length_b   1.000
_cell.length_c   1.000
_cell.angle_alpha   90.00
_cell.angle_beta   90.00
_cell.angle_gamma   90.00
#
_symmetry.space_group_name_H-M   'P 1'
#
loop_
_entity.id
_entity.type
_entity.pdbx_description
1 polymer ?
#
loop_
_entity_poly.entity_id
_entity_poly.type
_entity_poly.pdbx_seq_one_letter_code
_entity_poly.pdbx_strand_id
1 'polypeptide(L)'
;MNGITTSCTARILCSLNQLPPGNLLCSRSRRSFVIARPRLALRAPRIICMAESYLITKLESAEKTWKELSVRLADPDVVSNPGEYQKLAQSVAELDEVVSTFRRFKDCEKQLEETKALAKEESIEEDMAEMIQSEISSLSSQLQELEEKLKVLLLPSDPLDARNIMLEVRAGTGGDEAGLWAGDLVRMYQKYSEQNSWKYTPVSSSEVCLVTAI
;
A
#
# COMPACT_ATOMS: atom_id res chain seq x y z
N MET A 1 -55.05 -10.94 29.49
CA MET A 1 -54.61 -10.09 30.62
C MET A 1 -53.09 -10.03 30.59
N ASN A 2 -52.33 -8.94 30.66
CA ASN A 2 -52.41 -7.47 30.68
C ASN A 2 -50.92 -7.05 30.54
N GLY A 3 -50.42 -5.99 29.91
CA GLY A 3 -50.90 -4.84 29.12
C GLY A 3 -49.68 -4.36 28.29
N ILE A 4 -49.79 -3.82 27.08
CA ILE A 4 -50.28 -2.49 26.65
C ILE A 4 -49.66 -1.32 27.44
N THR A 5 -48.79 -0.55 26.77
CA THR A 5 -48.72 0.93 26.78
C THR A 5 -47.81 1.41 25.63
N THR A 6 -48.38 1.87 24.51
CA THR A 6 -48.58 3.29 24.09
C THR A 6 -47.29 4.01 23.67
N SER A 7 -47.04 4.16 22.38
CA SER A 7 -47.37 5.34 21.54
C SER A 7 -46.36 6.50 21.63
N CYS A 8 -45.78 6.90 20.49
CA CYS A 8 -45.88 8.28 20.03
C CYS A 8 -45.42 8.40 18.56
N THR A 9 -46.41 8.67 17.72
CA THR A 9 -46.33 9.16 16.35
C THR A 9 -45.65 10.52 16.24
N ALA A 10 -44.85 10.74 15.19
CA ALA A 10 -44.92 11.96 14.39
C ALA A 10 -44.45 11.70 12.95
N ARG A 11 -45.40 11.83 12.02
CA ARG A 11 -45.20 11.88 10.56
C ARG A 11 -44.57 13.22 10.19
N ILE A 12 -43.72 13.25 9.16
CA ILE A 12 -43.83 14.28 8.11
C ILE A 12 -43.69 13.60 6.75
N LEU A 13 -44.75 13.74 5.97
CA LEU A 13 -44.85 13.32 4.57
C LEU A 13 -44.07 14.30 3.67
N CYS A 14 -43.34 13.70 2.73
CA CYS A 14 -43.26 14.02 1.29
C CYS A 14 -43.78 15.40 0.82
N SER A 15 -42.94 16.13 0.09
CA SER A 15 -43.38 16.83 -1.13
C SER A 15 -42.21 17.20 -2.03
N LEU A 16 -42.26 16.64 -3.22
CA LEU A 16 -41.57 17.05 -4.43
C LEU A 16 -41.89 18.51 -4.79
N ASN A 17 -40.97 19.15 -5.52
CA ASN A 17 -41.15 20.35 -6.37
C ASN A 17 -41.54 21.69 -5.72
N GLN A 18 -40.59 22.64 -5.71
CA GLN A 18 -40.74 24.00 -6.28
C GLN A 18 -39.43 24.79 -6.13
N LEU A 19 -38.73 25.03 -7.25
CA LEU A 19 -37.71 26.08 -7.37
C LEU A 19 -38.28 27.16 -8.31
N PRO A 20 -38.38 28.43 -7.88
CA PRO A 20 -38.73 29.53 -8.77
C PRO A 20 -37.48 30.15 -9.43
N PRO A 21 -37.59 30.74 -10.64
CA PRO A 21 -36.51 31.46 -11.28
C PRO A 21 -36.52 32.94 -10.85
N GLY A 22 -35.35 33.50 -10.58
CA GLY A 22 -35.18 34.91 -10.24
C GLY A 22 -34.01 35.53 -11.00
N ASN A 23 -34.31 36.13 -12.15
CA ASN A 23 -33.42 37.06 -12.85
C ASN A 23 -33.39 38.40 -12.11
N LEU A 24 -32.20 38.91 -11.79
CA LEU A 24 -31.96 40.36 -11.68
C LEU A 24 -30.58 40.70 -12.22
N LEU A 25 -30.60 41.46 -13.31
CA LEU A 25 -29.50 42.26 -13.84
C LEU A 25 -29.05 43.27 -12.78
N CYS A 26 -27.74 43.39 -12.55
CA CYS A 26 -27.15 44.65 -12.13
C CYS A 26 -25.80 44.82 -12.80
N SER A 27 -25.75 45.76 -13.75
CA SER A 27 -24.55 46.28 -14.36
C SER A 27 -23.79 47.12 -13.33
N ARG A 28 -22.52 46.80 -13.10
CA ARG A 28 -21.55 47.81 -12.63
C ARG A 28 -20.12 47.40 -12.91
N SER A 29 -19.56 48.16 -13.85
CA SER A 29 -18.22 48.75 -13.85
C SER A 29 -17.01 47.86 -13.52
N ARG A 30 -16.22 47.67 -14.58
CA ARG A 30 -14.83 47.20 -14.59
C ARG A 30 -14.00 47.86 -13.48
N ARG A 31 -13.42 47.03 -12.62
CA ARG A 31 -12.01 47.14 -12.23
C ARG A 31 -11.46 45.73 -12.10
N SER A 32 -10.74 45.27 -13.12
CA SER A 32 -9.88 44.10 -13.03
C SER A 32 -8.74 44.44 -12.08
N PHE A 33 -8.98 44.28 -10.78
CA PHE A 33 -7.91 44.26 -9.80
C PHE A 33 -7.21 42.91 -9.97
N VAL A 34 -6.18 42.90 -10.80
CA VAL A 34 -5.29 41.76 -10.93
C VAL A 34 -4.53 41.67 -9.61
N ILE A 35 -5.06 40.88 -8.69
CA ILE A 35 -4.30 40.44 -7.51
C ILE A 35 -3.19 39.56 -8.10
N ALA A 36 -1.99 40.14 -8.24
CA ALA A 36 -0.79 39.38 -8.53
C ALA A 36 -0.60 38.40 -7.37
N ARG A 37 -1.05 37.16 -7.56
CA ARG A 37 -0.72 36.07 -6.65
C ARG A 37 0.80 35.95 -6.69
N PRO A 38 1.53 36.13 -5.58
CA PRO A 38 2.94 35.81 -5.58
C PRO A 38 3.05 34.35 -6.02
N ARG A 39 3.87 34.09 -7.04
CA ARG A 39 4.25 32.72 -7.38
C ARG A 39 4.87 32.16 -6.11
N LEU A 40 4.11 31.37 -5.36
CA LEU A 40 4.66 30.46 -4.37
C LEU A 40 5.62 29.59 -5.18
N ALA A 41 6.91 29.92 -5.11
CA ALA A 41 7.97 29.00 -5.39
C ALA A 41 7.80 27.89 -4.35
N LEU A 42 6.95 26.91 -4.67
CA LEU A 42 6.95 25.62 -4.02
C LEU A 42 8.37 25.13 -4.20
N ARG A 43 9.19 25.31 -3.16
CA ARG A 43 10.45 24.63 -3.01
C ARG A 43 10.11 23.17 -3.24
N ALA A 44 10.53 22.63 -4.39
CA ALA A 44 10.34 21.22 -4.69
C ALA A 44 10.75 20.43 -3.45
N PRO A 45 9.96 19.44 -3.01
CA PRO A 45 10.35 18.65 -1.87
C PRO A 45 11.75 18.14 -2.16
N ARG A 46 12.68 18.42 -1.23
CA ARG A 46 13.96 17.73 -1.25
C ARG A 46 13.58 16.26 -1.11
N ILE A 47 13.64 15.53 -2.21
CA ILE A 47 13.43 14.09 -2.24
C ILE A 47 14.61 13.51 -1.46
N ILE A 48 14.41 13.45 -0.15
CA ILE A 48 15.09 12.59 0.78
C ILE A 48 14.21 11.35 0.79
N CYS A 49 14.80 10.25 0.33
CA CYS A 49 14.35 8.87 0.39
C CYS A 49 13.27 8.66 1.45
N MET A 50 12.04 8.33 1.03
CA MET A 50 10.86 8.18 1.91
C MET A 50 10.75 6.78 2.53
N ALA A 51 11.85 6.05 2.69
CA ALA A 51 11.82 4.85 3.52
C ALA A 51 11.69 5.30 4.99
N GLU A 52 10.64 4.83 5.67
CA GLU A 52 10.45 5.09 7.11
C GLU A 52 11.74 4.71 7.86
N SER A 53 12.21 5.56 8.78
CA SER A 53 13.48 5.36 9.50
C SER A 53 13.59 3.98 10.16
N TYR A 54 12.47 3.43 10.61
CA TYR A 54 12.37 2.08 11.15
C TYR A 54 12.72 0.99 10.12
N LEU A 55 12.26 1.11 8.88
CA LEU A 55 12.48 0.12 7.83
C LEU A 55 13.97 -0.02 7.48
N ILE A 56 14.67 1.11 7.40
CA ILE A 56 16.12 1.14 7.15
C ILE A 56 16.86 0.42 8.28
N THR A 57 16.55 0.72 9.55
CA THR A 57 17.21 0.05 10.69
C THR A 57 16.98 -1.46 10.70
N LYS A 58 15.81 -1.93 10.25
CA LYS A 58 15.51 -3.36 10.12
C LYS A 58 16.34 -4.01 9.01
N LEU A 59 16.43 -3.38 7.85
CA LEU A 59 17.24 -3.89 6.73
C LEU A 59 18.73 -3.92 7.08
N GLU A 60 19.25 -2.91 7.78
CA GLU A 60 20.62 -2.91 8.28
C GLU A 60 20.88 -4.03 9.29
N SER A 61 19.91 -4.29 10.18
CA SER A 61 20.01 -5.40 11.12
C SER A 61 20.03 -6.76 10.40
N ALA A 62 19.24 -6.93 9.35
CA ALA A 62 19.21 -8.13 8.52
C ALA A 62 20.52 -8.31 7.70
N GLU A 63 21.08 -7.21 7.19
CA GLU A 63 22.39 -7.24 6.52
C GLU A 63 23.50 -7.67 7.49
N LYS A 64 23.44 -7.21 8.74
CA LYS A 64 24.40 -7.58 9.78
C LYS A 64 24.30 -9.06 10.14
N THR A 65 23.08 -9.58 10.37
CA THR A 65 22.89 -11.01 10.68
C THR A 65 23.32 -11.90 9.51
N TRP A 66 23.02 -11.51 8.27
CA TRP A 66 23.48 -12.24 7.08
C TRP A 66 25.01 -12.32 7.02
N LYS A 67 25.72 -11.23 7.34
CA LYS A 67 27.20 -11.21 7.39
C LYS A 67 27.74 -12.13 8.48
N GLU A 68 27.15 -12.09 9.68
CA GLU A 68 27.53 -12.96 10.79
C GLU A 68 27.34 -14.45 10.45
N LEU A 69 26.20 -14.80 9.84
CA LEU A 69 25.90 -16.17 9.41
C LEU A 69 26.84 -16.63 8.28
N SER A 70 27.14 -15.74 7.33
CA SER A 70 28.07 -16.03 6.23
C SER A 70 29.49 -16.31 6.73
N VAL A 71 29.95 -15.57 7.74
CA VAL A 71 31.24 -15.83 8.39
C VAL A 71 31.23 -17.18 9.10
N ARG A 72 30.18 -17.49 9.86
CA ARG A 72 30.05 -18.79 10.54
C ARG A 72 29.99 -19.98 9.59
N LEU A 73 29.41 -19.79 8.40
CA LEU A 73 29.34 -20.83 7.38
C LEU A 73 30.75 -21.17 6.82
N ALA A 74 31.68 -20.22 6.87
CA ALA A 74 33.07 -20.43 6.48
C ALA A 74 33.95 -21.08 7.57
N ASP A 75 33.44 -21.24 8.80
CA ASP A 75 34.20 -21.85 9.90
C ASP A 75 34.36 -23.37 9.70
N PRO A 76 35.57 -23.93 9.84
CA PRO A 76 35.83 -25.36 9.58
C PRO A 76 35.06 -26.28 10.54
N ASP A 77 34.80 -25.82 11.76
CA ASP A 77 34.03 -26.57 12.76
C ASP A 77 32.58 -26.78 12.32
N VAL A 78 31.96 -25.78 11.69
CA VAL A 78 30.59 -25.85 11.17
C VAL A 78 30.52 -26.72 9.91
N VAL A 79 31.52 -26.60 9.03
CA VAL A 79 31.61 -27.41 7.80
C VAL A 79 31.73 -28.90 8.14
N SER A 80 32.36 -29.24 9.26
CA SER A 80 32.48 -30.62 9.72
C SER A 80 31.15 -31.25 10.19
N ASN A 81 30.13 -30.43 10.48
CA ASN A 81 28.81 -30.86 10.95
C ASN A 81 27.72 -30.59 9.89
N PRO A 82 27.32 -31.60 9.10
CA PRO A 82 26.36 -31.42 8.00
C PRO A 82 25.00 -30.83 8.42
N GLY A 83 24.54 -31.17 9.64
CA GLY A 83 23.24 -30.72 10.12
C GLY A 83 23.22 -29.24 10.50
N GLU A 84 24.30 -28.72 11.07
CA GLU A 84 24.44 -27.30 11.38
C GLU A 84 24.72 -26.48 10.13
N TYR A 85 25.56 -27.00 9.23
CA TYR A 85 25.82 -26.40 7.93
C TYR A 85 24.53 -26.19 7.13
N GLN A 86 23.67 -27.21 7.04
CA GLN A 86 22.41 -27.11 6.29
C GLN A 86 21.48 -26.03 6.86
N LYS A 87 21.35 -25.95 8.19
CA LYS A 87 20.52 -24.94 8.85
C LYS A 87 21.04 -23.51 8.59
N LEU A 88 22.35 -23.32 8.70
CA LEU A 88 22.97 -22.02 8.45
C LEU A 88 22.85 -21.64 6.97
N ALA A 89 23.13 -22.56 6.06
CA ALA A 89 22.97 -22.34 4.62
C ALA A 89 21.53 -21.95 4.25
N GLN A 90 20.52 -22.60 4.86
CA GLN A 90 19.13 -22.25 4.67
C GLN A 90 18.82 -20.82 5.17
N SER A 91 19.26 -20.47 6.37
CA SER A 91 19.05 -19.11 6.92
C SER A 91 19.76 -18.01 6.10
N VAL A 92 20.93 -18.30 5.55
CA VAL A 92 21.64 -17.38 4.65
C VAL A 92 20.87 -17.22 3.36
N ALA A 93 20.36 -18.31 2.77
CA ALA A 93 19.58 -18.28 1.54
C ALA A 93 18.27 -17.48 1.69
N GLU A 94 17.57 -17.63 2.83
CA GLU A 94 16.35 -16.86 3.14
C GLU A 94 16.62 -15.35 3.20
N LEU A 95 17.76 -14.94 3.77
CA LEU A 95 18.13 -13.54 3.89
C LEU A 95 18.83 -12.97 2.64
N ASP A 96 19.32 -13.81 1.72
CA ASP A 96 20.12 -13.39 0.56
C ASP A 96 19.31 -12.53 -0.41
N GLU A 97 18.04 -12.86 -0.64
CA GLU A 97 17.15 -12.08 -1.49
C GLU A 97 16.89 -10.68 -0.92
N VAL A 98 16.66 -10.59 0.40
CA VAL A 98 16.45 -9.32 1.10
C VAL A 98 17.71 -8.45 1.04
N VAL A 99 18.87 -9.04 1.34
CA VAL A 99 20.15 -8.31 1.38
C VAL A 99 20.60 -7.89 -0.02
N SER A 100 20.45 -8.74 -1.03
CA SER A 100 20.80 -8.39 -2.42
C SER A 100 19.94 -7.25 -2.96
N THR A 101 18.63 -7.25 -2.66
CA THR A 101 17.72 -6.16 -3.02
C THR A 101 18.07 -4.88 -2.28
N PHE A 102 18.41 -4.96 -0.99
CA PHE A 102 18.83 -3.81 -0.20
C PHE A 102 20.15 -3.20 -0.67
N ARG A 103 21.12 -4.02 -1.11
CA ARG A 103 22.37 -3.52 -1.71
C ARG A 103 22.09 -2.75 -3.00
N ARG A 104 21.24 -3.29 -3.89
CA ARG A 104 20.82 -2.58 -5.10
C ARG A 104 20.13 -1.25 -4.80
N PHE A 105 19.31 -1.22 -3.75
CA PHE A 105 18.69 0.02 -3.27
C PHE A 105 19.75 1.06 -2.85
N LYS A 106 20.73 0.68 -2.03
CA LYS A 106 21.84 1.56 -1.62
C LYS A 106 22.67 2.05 -2.82
N ASP A 107 22.91 1.19 -3.80
CA ASP A 107 23.65 1.55 -5.00
C ASP A 107 22.86 2.54 -5.87
N CYS A 108 21.56 2.31 -6.07
CA CYS A 108 20.67 3.27 -6.75
C CYS A 108 20.59 4.61 -6.02
N GLU A 109 20.53 4.59 -4.69
CA GLU A 109 20.52 5.81 -3.86
C GLU A 109 21.82 6.60 -4.06
N LYS A 110 22.99 5.94 -4.01
CA LYS A 110 24.28 6.57 -4.32
C LYS A 110 24.34 7.15 -5.72
N GLN A 111 23.94 6.38 -6.73
CA GLN A 111 23.92 6.86 -8.12
C GLN A 111 23.05 8.11 -8.26
N LEU A 112 21.89 8.10 -7.62
CA LEU A 112 20.97 9.23 -7.64
C LEU A 112 21.54 10.47 -6.92
N GLU A 113 22.28 10.28 -5.82
CA GLU A 113 23.00 11.36 -5.15
C GLU A 113 24.14 11.92 -6.02
N GLU A 114 24.92 11.06 -6.67
CA GLU A 114 25.99 11.42 -7.59
C GLU A 114 25.44 12.18 -8.80
N THR A 115 24.39 11.68 -9.47
CA THR A 115 23.72 12.36 -10.59
C THR A 115 23.12 13.70 -10.18
N LYS A 116 22.54 13.79 -8.96
CA LYS A 116 22.06 15.08 -8.41
C LYS A 116 23.20 16.04 -8.05
N ALA A 117 24.39 15.53 -7.73
CA ALA A 117 25.57 16.36 -7.50
C ALA A 117 26.08 16.92 -8.82
N LEU A 118 26.15 16.08 -9.86
CA LEU A 118 26.46 16.50 -11.24
C LEU A 118 25.51 17.61 -11.69
N ALA A 119 24.21 17.46 -11.46
CA ALA A 119 23.20 18.48 -11.83
C ALA A 119 23.39 19.87 -11.18
N LYS A 120 24.20 19.99 -10.12
CA LYS A 120 24.45 21.26 -9.41
C LYS A 120 25.70 21.98 -9.89
N GLU A 121 26.49 21.36 -10.75
CA GLU A 121 27.68 22.00 -11.31
C GLU A 121 27.26 23.13 -12.26
N GLU A 122 27.89 24.30 -12.13
CA GLU A 122 27.48 25.54 -12.83
C GLU A 122 27.83 25.55 -14.33
N SER A 123 28.58 24.54 -14.80
CA SER A 123 29.15 24.47 -16.15
C SER A 123 28.46 23.46 -17.08
N ILE A 124 27.17 23.18 -16.88
CA ILE A 124 26.44 22.17 -17.66
C ILE A 124 25.70 22.84 -18.82
N GLU A 125 25.89 22.29 -20.03
CA GLU A 125 25.16 22.70 -21.24
C GLU A 125 23.69 22.26 -21.17
N GLU A 126 22.78 22.99 -21.83
CA GLU A 126 21.33 22.78 -21.74
C GLU A 126 20.91 21.35 -22.14
N ASP A 127 21.50 20.79 -23.20
CA ASP A 127 21.26 19.42 -23.66
C ASP A 127 21.70 18.37 -22.61
N MET A 128 22.80 18.65 -21.88
CA MET A 128 23.31 17.75 -20.83
C MET A 128 22.45 17.82 -19.56
N ALA A 129 21.89 18.99 -19.25
CA ALA A 129 20.99 19.17 -18.11
C ALA A 129 19.68 18.40 -18.28
N GLU A 130 19.11 18.34 -19.49
CA GLU A 130 17.92 17.53 -19.79
C GLU A 130 18.19 16.03 -19.63
N MET A 131 19.34 15.55 -20.11
CA MET A 131 19.75 14.15 -19.94
C MET A 131 19.87 13.78 -18.46
N ILE A 132 20.54 14.62 -17.66
CA ILE A 132 20.70 14.41 -16.21
C ILE A 132 19.34 14.40 -15.49
N GLN A 133 18.41 15.28 -15.84
CA GLN A 133 17.06 15.27 -15.26
C GLN A 133 16.30 13.99 -15.60
N SER A 134 16.41 13.52 -16.84
CA SER A 134 15.81 12.25 -17.25
C SER A 134 16.37 11.07 -16.46
N GLU A 135 17.69 11.05 -16.21
CA GLU A 135 18.35 10.01 -15.43
C GLU A 135 17.93 10.05 -13.96
N ILE A 136 17.84 11.24 -13.35
CA ILE A 136 17.31 11.42 -11.99
C ILE A 136 15.88 10.87 -11.90
N SER A 137 15.03 11.14 -12.89
CA SER A 137 13.66 10.63 -12.92
C SER A 137 13.61 9.10 -13.01
N SER A 138 14.44 8.49 -13.86
CA SER A 138 14.54 7.04 -14.00
C SER A 138 15.02 6.38 -12.72
N LEU A 139 16.12 6.88 -12.13
CA LEU A 139 16.66 6.38 -10.88
C LEU A 139 15.67 6.54 -9.73
N SER A 140 14.89 7.62 -9.70
CA SER A 140 13.86 7.82 -8.68
C SER A 140 12.71 6.80 -8.80
N SER A 141 12.31 6.44 -10.02
CA SER A 141 11.31 5.40 -10.26
C SER A 141 11.82 4.03 -9.86
N GLN A 142 13.07 3.70 -10.22
CA GLN A 142 13.71 2.45 -9.82
C GLN A 142 13.83 2.33 -8.30
N LEU A 143 14.15 3.42 -7.61
CA LEU A 143 14.23 3.45 -6.15
C LEU A 143 12.86 3.17 -5.52
N GLN A 144 11.78 3.73 -6.05
CA GLN A 144 10.40 3.43 -5.59
C GLN A 144 10.04 1.96 -5.79
N GLU A 145 10.32 1.38 -6.96
CA GLU A 145 10.07 -0.04 -7.22
C GLU A 145 10.86 -0.95 -6.28
N LEU A 146 12.11 -0.61 -5.98
CA LEU A 146 12.95 -1.35 -5.04
C LEU A 146 12.42 -1.22 -3.61
N GLU A 147 11.93 -0.05 -3.21
CA GLU A 147 11.31 0.17 -1.91
C GLU A 147 10.05 -0.69 -1.72
N GLU A 148 9.17 -0.74 -2.73
CA GLU A 148 7.97 -1.57 -2.71
C GLU A 148 8.32 -3.06 -2.62
N LYS A 149 9.29 -3.52 -3.41
CA LYS A 149 9.80 -4.90 -3.34
C LYS A 149 10.35 -5.23 -1.96
N LEU A 150 11.12 -4.34 -1.36
CA LEU A 150 11.66 -4.54 0.00
C LEU A 150 10.55 -4.61 1.05
N LYS A 151 9.49 -3.79 0.94
CA LYS A 151 8.33 -3.88 1.84
C LYS A 151 7.65 -5.23 1.78
N VAL A 152 7.50 -5.79 0.58
CA VAL A 152 6.92 -7.12 0.38
C VAL A 152 7.83 -8.21 0.95
N LEU A 153 9.13 -8.15 0.68
CA LEU A 153 10.11 -9.14 1.16
C LEU A 153 10.27 -9.15 2.68
N LEU A 154 10.01 -8.03 3.36
CA LEU A 154 10.05 -7.94 4.81
C LEU A 154 8.83 -8.56 5.51
N LEU A 155 7.78 -8.89 4.75
CA LEU A 155 6.65 -9.60 5.32
C LEU A 155 7.07 -11.04 5.63
N PRO A 156 6.85 -11.52 6.86
CA PRO A 156 7.07 -12.93 7.17
C PRO A 156 6.15 -13.76 6.28
N SER A 157 6.71 -14.76 5.59
CA SER A 157 5.89 -15.69 4.82
C SER A 157 5.06 -16.55 5.78
N ASP A 158 3.73 -16.44 5.73
CA ASP A 158 2.85 -17.34 6.49
C ASP A 158 2.65 -18.63 5.68
N PRO A 159 2.91 -19.82 6.23
CA PRO A 159 2.59 -21.08 5.56
C PRO A 159 1.10 -21.26 5.22
N LEU A 160 0.22 -20.41 5.76
CA LEU A 160 -1.21 -20.38 5.45
C LEU A 160 -1.56 -19.50 4.24
N ASP A 161 -0.70 -18.58 3.81
CA ASP A 161 -0.98 -17.66 2.68
C ASP A 161 -1.20 -18.38 1.35
N ALA A 162 -0.58 -19.56 1.18
CA ALA A 162 -0.72 -20.38 -0.01
C ALA A 162 -1.96 -21.29 -0.02
N ARG A 163 -2.79 -21.28 1.03
CA ARG A 163 -3.93 -22.19 1.17
C ARG A 163 -5.25 -21.49 0.82
N ASN A 164 -6.16 -22.26 0.25
CA ASN A 164 -7.55 -21.83 0.04
C ASN A 164 -8.25 -21.59 1.38
N ILE A 165 -9.20 -20.67 1.40
CA ILE A 165 -9.93 -20.28 2.60
C ILE A 165 -11.42 -20.61 2.47
N MET A 166 -12.02 -20.97 3.61
CA MET A 166 -13.48 -21.11 3.71
C MET A 166 -14.03 -19.89 4.43
N LEU A 167 -14.87 -19.13 3.74
CA LEU A 167 -15.51 -17.93 4.27
C LEU A 167 -16.94 -18.26 4.72
N GLU A 168 -17.17 -18.20 6.02
CA GLU A 168 -18.48 -18.39 6.64
C GLU A 168 -19.02 -17.04 7.14
N VAL A 169 -20.15 -16.60 6.57
CA VAL A 169 -20.85 -15.40 7.02
C VAL A 169 -22.08 -15.80 7.82
N ARG A 170 -22.13 -15.33 9.08
CA ARG A 170 -23.25 -15.54 10.01
C ARG A 170 -23.90 -14.20 10.33
N ALA A 171 -25.23 -14.12 10.27
CA ALA A 171 -25.94 -12.94 10.74
C ALA A 171 -25.75 -12.79 12.27
N GLY A 172 -25.39 -11.59 12.70
CA GLY A 172 -25.32 -11.22 14.12
C GLY A 172 -26.67 -10.79 14.68
N THR A 173 -26.65 -9.88 15.65
CA THR A 173 -27.87 -9.23 16.17
C THR A 173 -28.45 -8.26 15.15
N GLY A 174 -29.79 -8.22 15.00
CA GLY A 174 -30.46 -7.31 14.07
C GLY A 174 -31.58 -7.93 13.22
N GLY A 175 -31.92 -9.22 13.45
CA GLY A 175 -33.02 -9.88 12.74
C GLY A 175 -32.83 -9.85 11.23
N ASP A 176 -33.86 -9.42 10.50
CA ASP A 176 -33.88 -9.42 9.03
C ASP A 176 -32.83 -8.48 8.40
N GLU A 177 -32.49 -7.38 9.08
CA GLU A 177 -31.47 -6.43 8.60
C GLU A 177 -30.07 -7.06 8.63
N ALA A 178 -29.78 -7.89 9.64
CA ALA A 178 -28.52 -8.61 9.75
C ALA A 178 -28.38 -9.67 8.65
N GLY A 179 -29.49 -10.32 8.25
CA GLY A 179 -29.53 -11.25 7.12
C GLY A 179 -29.26 -10.55 5.78
N LEU A 180 -29.87 -9.39 5.55
CA LEU A 180 -29.61 -8.57 4.36
C LEU A 180 -28.14 -8.15 4.26
N TRP A 181 -27.56 -7.71 5.37
CA TRP A 181 -26.16 -7.28 5.41
C TRP A 181 -25.17 -8.44 5.20
N ALA A 182 -25.47 -9.63 5.74
CA ALA A 182 -24.70 -10.85 5.47
C ALA A 182 -24.70 -11.20 3.97
N GLY A 183 -25.84 -11.04 3.29
CA GLY A 183 -25.94 -11.21 1.85
C GLY A 183 -25.08 -10.21 1.06
N ASP A 184 -25.06 -8.95 1.47
CA ASP A 184 -24.25 -7.92 0.83
C ASP A 184 -22.74 -8.15 1.04
N LEU A 185 -22.32 -8.64 2.22
CA LEU A 185 -20.92 -9.04 2.45
C LEU A 185 -20.49 -10.16 1.52
N VAL A 186 -21.31 -11.20 1.36
CA VAL A 186 -20.98 -12.30 0.44
C VAL A 186 -20.86 -11.79 -0.99
N ARG A 187 -21.78 -10.93 -1.43
CA ARG A 187 -21.70 -10.29 -2.76
C ARG A 187 -20.45 -9.43 -2.92
N MET A 188 -20.04 -8.71 -1.88
CA MET A 188 -18.81 -7.92 -1.88
C MET A 188 -17.59 -8.82 -2.08
N TYR A 189 -17.47 -9.92 -1.33
CA TYR A 189 -16.35 -10.85 -1.44
C TYR A 189 -16.36 -11.65 -2.75
N GLN A 190 -17.53 -11.98 -3.30
CA GLN A 190 -17.65 -12.57 -4.64
C GLN A 190 -17.05 -11.64 -5.71
N LYS A 191 -17.45 -10.36 -5.71
CA LYS A 191 -16.89 -9.37 -6.65
C LYS A 191 -15.39 -9.14 -6.45
N TYR A 192 -14.92 -9.12 -5.21
CA TYR A 192 -13.49 -9.01 -4.91
C TYR A 192 -12.69 -10.21 -5.45
N SER A 193 -13.24 -11.42 -5.29
CA SER A 193 -12.65 -12.64 -5.83
C SER A 193 -12.58 -12.59 -7.36
N GLU A 194 -13.64 -12.12 -8.03
CA GLU A 194 -13.66 -11.93 -9.49
C GLU A 194 -12.60 -10.92 -9.97
N GLN A 195 -12.41 -9.81 -9.25
CA GLN A 195 -11.39 -8.81 -9.57
C GLN A 195 -9.96 -9.36 -9.44
N ASN A 196 -9.72 -10.19 -8.44
CA ASN A 196 -8.43 -10.85 -8.23
C ASN A 196 -8.26 -12.16 -9.01
N SER A 197 -9.22 -12.50 -9.90
CA SER A 197 -9.22 -13.75 -10.68
C SER A 197 -9.20 -15.03 -9.82
N TRP A 198 -9.77 -14.97 -8.62
CA TRP A 198 -9.94 -16.12 -7.73
C TRP A 198 -11.22 -16.88 -8.05
N LYS A 199 -11.16 -18.21 -7.95
CA LYS A 199 -12.32 -19.08 -8.18
C LYS A 199 -13.07 -19.24 -6.87
N TYR A 200 -14.32 -18.82 -6.81
CA TYR A 200 -15.18 -19.09 -5.66
C TYR A 200 -16.21 -20.18 -5.97
N THR A 201 -16.57 -20.98 -4.97
CA THR A 201 -17.65 -21.96 -5.06
C THR A 201 -18.61 -21.78 -3.88
N PRO A 202 -19.90 -21.50 -4.11
CA PRO A 202 -20.89 -21.49 -3.04
C PRO A 202 -21.12 -22.93 -2.55
N VAL A 203 -20.96 -23.17 -1.25
CA VAL A 203 -21.06 -24.52 -0.65
C VAL A 203 -22.42 -24.72 0.00
N SER A 204 -22.86 -23.75 0.80
CA SER A 204 -24.13 -23.82 1.52
C SER A 204 -24.78 -22.44 1.60
N SER A 205 -26.10 -22.40 1.39
CA SER A 205 -26.90 -21.19 1.47
C SER A 205 -28.17 -21.46 2.27
N SER A 206 -28.26 -20.84 3.44
CA SER A 206 -29.48 -20.74 4.25
C SER A 206 -29.92 -19.29 4.34
N GLU A 207 -31.16 -19.02 4.76
CA GLU A 207 -31.71 -17.66 4.86
C GLU A 207 -30.88 -16.72 5.78
N VAL A 208 -30.05 -17.29 6.66
CA VAL A 208 -29.31 -16.57 7.71
C VAL A 208 -27.78 -16.81 7.66
N CYS A 209 -27.32 -17.80 6.89
CA CYS A 209 -25.91 -18.17 6.81
C CYS A 209 -25.51 -18.62 5.41
N LEU A 210 -24.41 -18.04 4.92
CA LEU A 210 -23.83 -18.31 3.61
C LEU A 210 -22.38 -18.78 3.79
N VAL A 211 -22.03 -19.89 3.15
CA VAL A 211 -20.67 -20.46 3.18
C VAL A 211 -20.13 -20.48 1.75
N THR A 212 -19.01 -19.80 1.55
CA THR A 212 -18.32 -19.74 0.25
C THR A 212 -16.87 -20.18 0.41
N ALA A 213 -16.42 -21.09 -0.45
CA ALA A 213 -15.01 -21.46 -0.56
C ALA A 213 -14.33 -20.58 -1.62
N ILE A 214 -13.13 -20.07 -1.32
CA ILE A 214 -12.29 -19.23 -2.20
C ILE A 214 -10.92 -19.89 -2.35
#